data_AF-A0A848CEP8-F1
#
_entry.id   AF-A0A848CEP8-F1
#
_cell.length_a   1.000
_cell.length_b   1.000
_cell.length_c   1.000
_cell.angle_alpha   90.00
_cell.angle_beta   90.00
_cell.angle_gamma   90.00
#
_symmetry.space_group_name_H-M   'P 1'
#
loop_
_entity.id
_entity.type
_entity.pdbx_description
1 polymer ?
#
loop_
_entity_poly.entity_id
_entity_poly.type
_entity_poly.pdbx_seq_one_letter_code
_entity_poly.pdbx_strand_id
1 'polypeptide(L)'
;MPACPSAPCFSPEATGSVPLLRDLLSDADVTRLHTLRPAPPVPGLYAALCRRVPWPDVSRALPCNALPDLPGTTAQAPFASLPDLPAGSLEGLRLGYVLFSLPWPDAVSLLRACALAARQLWLADFILAERNLGLPAALLRRLLPGFLPWGPATPARIWLRRGGLEGCLRDAGLAAAQRRTLLAGAAALIRVAPVRLPDTF
;
A
#
# COMPACT_ATOMS: atom_id res chain seq x y z
N MET A 1 53.44 -43.15 9.75
CA MET A 1 52.82 -41.96 9.12
C MET A 1 51.34 -42.23 8.93
N PRO A 2 50.43 -41.60 9.69
CA PRO A 2 49.01 -41.59 9.36
C PRO A 2 48.67 -40.33 8.56
N ALA A 3 47.89 -40.49 7.50
CA ALA A 3 47.41 -39.39 6.66
C ALA A 3 46.34 -38.58 7.42
N CYS A 4 46.53 -37.27 7.49
CA CYS A 4 45.54 -36.33 8.01
C CYS A 4 44.36 -36.24 7.02
N PRO A 5 43.09 -36.38 7.46
CA PRO A 5 41.96 -36.07 6.62
C PRO A 5 41.80 -34.54 6.52
N SER A 6 41.73 -34.06 5.28
CA SER A 6 41.52 -32.67 4.92
C SER A 6 40.25 -32.11 5.57
N ALA A 7 40.36 -30.93 6.16
CA ALA A 7 39.21 -30.17 6.66
C ALA A 7 38.22 -29.88 5.52
N PRO A 8 36.90 -29.92 5.76
CA PRO A 8 35.93 -29.43 4.80
C PRO A 8 36.14 -27.93 4.60
N CYS A 9 36.44 -27.54 3.37
CA CYS A 9 36.42 -26.15 2.94
C CYS A 9 35.00 -25.62 3.15
N PHE A 10 34.81 -24.77 4.16
CA PHE A 10 33.64 -23.92 4.24
C PHE A 10 33.72 -22.93 3.08
N SER A 11 32.98 -23.21 2.01
CA SER A 11 32.62 -22.19 1.03
C SER A 11 31.80 -21.12 1.77
N PRO A 12 32.10 -19.83 1.59
CA PRO A 12 31.29 -18.78 2.17
C PRO A 12 29.89 -18.86 1.57
N GLU A 13 28.88 -18.69 2.42
CA GLU A 13 27.46 -18.53 2.05
C GLU A 13 27.34 -17.75 0.74
N ALA A 14 26.62 -18.35 -0.22
CA ALA A 14 26.10 -17.59 -1.34
C ALA A 14 25.24 -16.48 -0.75
N THR A 15 25.70 -15.23 -0.84
CA THR A 15 24.89 -14.05 -0.59
C THR A 15 23.74 -14.07 -1.57
N GLY A 16 22.64 -14.73 -1.20
CA GLY A 16 21.41 -14.73 -1.96
C GLY A 16 20.93 -13.29 -2.06
N SER A 17 21.10 -12.68 -3.23
CA SER A 17 20.61 -11.33 -3.49
C SER A 17 19.11 -11.32 -3.23
N VAL A 18 18.67 -10.47 -2.29
CA VAL A 18 17.24 -10.29 -1.99
C VAL A 18 16.53 -9.89 -3.29
N PRO A 19 15.47 -10.61 -3.70
CA PRO A 19 14.79 -10.35 -4.97
C PRO A 19 14.21 -8.94 -4.99
N LEU A 20 14.24 -8.29 -6.16
CA LEU A 20 13.59 -7.01 -6.35
C LEU A 20 12.08 -7.20 -6.48
N LEU A 21 11.29 -6.16 -6.19
CA LEU A 21 9.85 -6.24 -6.31
C LEU A 21 9.40 -6.57 -7.73
N ARG A 22 10.10 -6.07 -8.76
CA ARG A 22 9.80 -6.39 -10.16
C ARG A 22 9.87 -7.89 -10.46
N ASP A 23 10.67 -8.65 -9.72
CA ASP A 23 10.85 -10.10 -9.90
C ASP A 23 9.70 -10.89 -9.24
N LEU A 24 8.98 -10.26 -8.31
CA LEU A 24 7.88 -10.86 -7.54
C LEU A 24 6.50 -10.39 -8.01
N LEU A 25 6.44 -9.28 -8.75
CA LEU A 25 5.22 -8.69 -9.28
C LEU A 25 4.99 -9.13 -10.73
N SER A 26 3.73 -9.07 -11.18
CA SER A 26 3.44 -9.25 -12.61
C SER A 26 3.93 -8.06 -13.44
N ASP A 27 4.28 -8.28 -14.71
CA ASP A 27 4.65 -7.20 -15.64
C ASP A 27 3.59 -6.09 -15.72
N ALA A 28 2.32 -6.48 -15.60
CA ALA A 28 1.20 -5.54 -15.58
C ALA A 28 1.22 -4.67 -14.32
N ASP A 29 1.57 -5.22 -13.16
CA ASP A 29 1.70 -4.47 -11.92
C ASP A 29 2.90 -3.50 -11.99
N VAL A 30 4.05 -3.96 -12.50
CA VAL A 30 5.25 -3.13 -12.69
C VAL A 30 4.96 -1.95 -13.63
N THR A 31 4.30 -2.21 -14.77
CA THR A 31 3.93 -1.18 -15.73
C THR A 31 2.98 -0.14 -15.11
N ARG A 32 2.00 -0.58 -14.32
CA ARG A 32 1.09 0.33 -13.61
C ARG A 32 1.82 1.19 -12.60
N LEU A 33 2.77 0.63 -11.83
CA LEU A 33 3.53 1.39 -10.84
C LEU A 33 4.37 2.51 -11.46
N HIS A 34 5.02 2.25 -12.60
CA HIS A 34 5.78 3.27 -13.32
C HIS A 34 4.90 4.35 -13.95
N THR A 35 3.67 4.01 -14.32
CA THR A 35 2.70 4.95 -14.91
C THR A 35 1.76 5.55 -13.87
N LEU A 36 1.92 5.18 -12.60
CA LEU A 36 1.07 5.59 -11.49
C LEU A 36 1.24 7.09 -11.29
N ARG A 37 0.32 7.85 -11.87
CA ARG A 37 0.19 9.25 -11.54
C ARG A 37 -0.59 9.32 -10.24
N PRO A 38 -0.04 9.92 -9.17
CA PRO A 38 -0.86 10.22 -8.02
C PRO A 38 -2.04 11.02 -8.52
N ALA A 39 -3.24 10.71 -8.02
CA ALA A 39 -4.33 11.64 -8.14
C ALA A 39 -3.79 13.00 -7.65
N PRO A 40 -3.96 14.09 -8.42
CA PRO A 40 -3.41 15.37 -8.02
C PRO A 40 -3.82 15.60 -6.57
N PRO A 41 -2.90 15.96 -5.67
CA PRO A 41 -3.24 16.20 -4.30
C PRO A 41 -4.31 17.28 -4.36
N VAL A 42 -5.58 16.95 -4.14
CA VAL A 42 -6.58 17.99 -4.00
C VAL A 42 -6.16 18.66 -2.69
N PRO A 43 -5.52 19.84 -2.74
CA PRO A 43 -4.88 20.38 -1.57
C PRO A 43 -5.97 20.63 -0.55
N GLY A 44 -5.78 20.15 0.67
CA GLY A 44 -6.72 20.37 1.77
C GLY A 44 -7.35 19.09 2.29
N LEU A 45 -8.16 18.36 1.51
CA LEU A 45 -9.03 17.33 2.09
C LEU A 45 -8.34 16.01 2.38
N TYR A 46 -7.74 15.34 1.39
CA TYR A 46 -7.11 14.03 1.61
C TYR A 46 -5.96 14.15 2.62
N ALA A 47 -5.18 15.23 2.55
CA ALA A 47 -4.18 15.57 3.55
C ALA A 47 -4.78 15.85 4.95
N ALA A 48 -5.97 16.46 5.05
CA ALA A 48 -6.67 16.62 6.32
C ALA A 48 -7.19 15.27 6.86
N LEU A 49 -7.76 14.43 6.01
CA LEU A 49 -8.23 13.08 6.38
C LEU A 49 -7.07 12.22 6.88
N CYS A 50 -5.93 12.21 6.17
CA CYS A 50 -4.71 11.50 6.60
C CYS A 50 -4.21 11.96 7.97
N ARG A 51 -4.24 13.27 8.24
CA ARG A 51 -3.87 13.84 9.56
C ARG A 51 -4.84 13.45 10.68
N ARG A 52 -6.10 13.14 10.34
CA ARG A 52 -7.14 12.73 11.30
C ARG A 52 -7.18 11.22 11.54
N VAL A 53 -6.41 10.42 10.81
CA VAL A 53 -6.33 8.98 11.07
C VAL A 53 -5.68 8.77 12.44
N PRO A 54 -6.32 8.02 13.35
CA PRO A 54 -5.77 7.69 14.66
C PRO A 54 -4.72 6.56 14.51
N TRP A 55 -3.58 6.87 13.90
CA TRP A 55 -2.47 5.93 13.74
C TRP A 55 -1.98 5.44 15.11
N PRO A 56 -1.84 4.11 15.32
CA PRO A 56 -1.21 3.55 16.50
C PRO A 56 0.22 4.07 16.68
N ASP A 57 0.68 4.16 17.93
CA ASP A 57 2.01 4.75 18.23
C ASP A 57 3.14 4.06 17.49
N VAL A 58 3.09 2.73 17.38
CA VAL A 58 4.05 1.89 16.65
C VAL A 58 4.16 2.23 15.16
N SER A 59 3.16 2.88 14.56
CA SER A 59 3.17 3.24 13.13
C SER A 59 3.34 4.73 12.88
N ARG A 60 3.28 5.59 13.90
CA ARG A 60 3.34 7.06 13.73
C ARG A 60 4.66 7.55 13.13
N ALA A 61 5.76 6.87 13.43
CA ALA A 61 7.09 7.17 12.90
C ALA A 61 7.30 6.70 11.44
N LEU A 62 6.47 5.77 10.95
CA LEU A 62 6.60 5.23 9.61
C LEU A 62 6.23 6.27 8.54
N PRO A 63 6.86 6.26 7.35
CA PRO A 63 6.50 7.16 6.26
C PRO A 63 5.03 6.96 5.85
N CYS A 64 4.37 8.05 5.43
CA CYS A 64 2.96 8.03 5.04
C CYS A 64 2.79 8.56 3.62
N ASN A 65 2.26 7.73 2.72
CA ASN A 65 2.08 8.04 1.29
C ASN A 65 3.38 8.47 0.56
N ALA A 66 4.55 8.08 1.09
CA ALA A 66 5.85 8.43 0.56
C ALA A 66 6.85 7.29 0.84
N LEU A 67 7.90 7.19 0.04
CA LEU A 67 9.02 6.27 0.27
C LEU A 67 10.17 7.01 0.96
N PRO A 68 10.85 6.41 1.96
CA PRO A 68 11.99 7.02 2.62
C PRO A 68 13.25 6.95 1.74
N ASP A 69 14.14 7.94 1.88
CA ASP A 69 15.54 7.93 1.41
C ASP A 69 15.81 7.57 -0.06
N LEU A 70 14.93 7.97 -0.98
CA LEU A 70 15.17 7.87 -2.43
C LEU A 70 15.55 9.24 -3.02
N PRO A 71 16.80 9.45 -3.47
CA PRO A 71 17.20 10.70 -4.10
C PRO A 71 16.43 10.88 -5.41
N GLY A 72 15.77 12.03 -5.56
CA GLY A 72 15.09 12.38 -6.82
C GLY A 72 13.63 11.93 -6.93
N THR A 73 12.96 11.52 -5.86
CA THR A 73 11.48 11.47 -5.86
C THR A 73 10.94 12.88 -6.05
N THR A 74 10.77 13.29 -7.30
CA THR A 74 9.97 14.46 -7.62
C THR A 74 8.59 14.24 -7.03
N ALA A 75 7.98 15.29 -6.47
CA ALA A 75 6.66 15.24 -5.85
C ALA A 75 5.53 14.73 -6.76
N GLN A 76 5.84 14.35 -8.00
CA GLN A 76 4.91 13.90 -9.03
C GLN A 76 4.64 12.39 -9.04
N ALA A 77 5.46 11.50 -8.47
CA ALA A 77 5.14 10.06 -8.38
C ALA A 77 5.99 9.28 -7.34
N PRO A 78 5.62 9.30 -6.03
CA PRO A 78 6.45 8.71 -4.98
C PRO A 78 6.61 7.18 -5.07
N PHE A 79 5.74 6.48 -5.80
CA PHE A 79 5.73 5.01 -5.88
C PHE A 79 6.34 4.44 -7.16
N ALA A 80 6.79 5.29 -8.09
CA ALA A 80 7.33 4.84 -9.37
C ALA A 80 8.62 4.00 -9.21
N SER A 81 9.35 4.22 -8.12
CA SER A 81 10.59 3.51 -7.78
C SER A 81 10.36 2.21 -6.99
N LEU A 82 9.11 1.88 -6.61
CA LEU A 82 8.81 0.64 -5.88
C LEU A 82 9.35 -0.63 -6.58
N PRO A 83 9.17 -0.82 -7.91
CA PRO A 83 9.63 -2.04 -8.59
C PRO A 83 11.13 -2.30 -8.43
N ASP A 84 11.92 -1.24 -8.23
CA ASP A 84 13.37 -1.30 -8.12
C ASP A 84 13.86 -1.59 -6.69
N LEU A 85 12.97 -1.62 -5.69
CA LEU A 85 13.34 -1.89 -4.31
C LEU A 85 13.48 -3.41 -4.04
N PRO A 86 14.37 -3.82 -3.12
CA PRO A 86 14.38 -5.18 -2.61
C PRO A 86 13.12 -5.44 -1.78
N ALA A 87 12.62 -6.68 -1.82
CA ALA A 87 11.53 -7.11 -0.95
C ALA A 87 11.91 -6.98 0.54
N GLY A 88 10.98 -6.49 1.36
CA GLY A 88 11.18 -6.29 2.80
C GLY A 88 12.19 -5.21 3.19
N SER A 89 12.66 -4.40 2.23
CA SER A 89 13.64 -3.33 2.46
C SER A 89 13.11 -2.18 3.34
N LEU A 90 11.79 -1.99 3.42
CA LEU A 90 11.18 -0.96 4.24
C LEU A 90 10.75 -1.55 5.59
N GLU A 91 11.11 -0.88 6.69
CA GLU A 91 10.64 -1.27 8.02
C GLU A 91 9.11 -1.22 8.11
N GLY A 92 8.52 -0.19 7.50
CA GLY A 92 7.08 -0.08 7.41
C GLY A 92 6.62 1.11 6.58
N LEU A 93 5.33 1.10 6.22
CA LEU A 93 4.70 2.14 5.42
C LEU A 93 3.25 2.35 5.88
N ARG A 94 2.79 3.60 5.79
CA ARG A 94 1.39 3.97 5.95
C ARG A 94 0.83 4.45 4.63
N LEU A 95 -0.35 3.96 4.28
CA LEU A 95 -1.14 4.46 3.16
C LEU A 95 -2.44 5.05 3.71
N GLY A 96 -2.63 6.35 3.54
CA GLY A 96 -3.82 7.07 4.01
C GLY A 96 -4.57 7.68 2.83
N TYR A 97 -5.83 7.29 2.66
CA TYR A 97 -6.81 7.78 1.68
C TYR A 97 -6.24 8.00 0.27
N VAL A 98 -5.34 7.10 -0.14
CA VAL A 98 -4.63 7.17 -1.42
C VAL A 98 -5.19 6.16 -2.42
N LEU A 99 -5.60 4.97 -1.96
CA LEU A 99 -6.05 3.90 -2.84
C LEU A 99 -7.40 4.23 -3.47
N PHE A 100 -8.30 4.87 -2.70
CA PHE A 100 -9.59 5.34 -3.24
C PHE A 100 -9.45 6.37 -4.37
N SER A 101 -8.33 7.10 -4.42
CA SER A 101 -8.08 8.10 -5.45
C SER A 101 -7.59 7.51 -6.77
N LEU A 102 -7.20 6.23 -6.77
CA LEU A 102 -6.62 5.54 -7.90
C LEU A 102 -7.68 4.70 -8.65
N PRO A 103 -7.48 4.44 -9.95
CA PRO A 103 -8.16 3.34 -10.63
C PRO A 103 -7.96 2.02 -9.87
N TRP A 104 -8.98 1.17 -9.86
CA TRP A 104 -8.95 -0.10 -9.10
C TRP A 104 -7.72 -0.98 -9.39
N PRO A 105 -7.33 -1.22 -10.66
CA PRO A 105 -6.14 -2.02 -10.94
C PRO A 105 -4.86 -1.41 -10.36
N ASP A 106 -4.73 -0.09 -10.42
CA ASP A 106 -3.55 0.64 -9.92
C ASP A 106 -3.48 0.58 -8.40
N ALA A 107 -4.63 0.70 -7.72
CA ALA A 107 -4.72 0.53 -6.26
C ALA A 107 -4.29 -0.87 -5.82
N VAL A 108 -4.71 -1.91 -6.55
CA VAL A 108 -4.32 -3.30 -6.26
C VAL A 108 -2.82 -3.51 -6.51
N SER A 109 -2.28 -3.03 -7.62
CA SER A 109 -0.85 -3.14 -7.94
C SER A 109 0.03 -2.41 -6.92
N LEU A 110 -0.37 -1.19 -6.53
CA LEU A 110 0.29 -0.44 -5.46
C LEU A 110 0.28 -1.19 -4.14
N LEU A 111 -0.88 -1.74 -3.78
CA LEU A 111 -1.04 -2.45 -2.52
C LEU A 111 -0.17 -3.71 -2.43
N ARG A 112 -0.06 -4.49 -3.53
CA ARG A 112 0.86 -5.65 -3.60
C ARG A 112 2.31 -5.22 -3.43
N ALA A 113 2.74 -4.20 -4.18
CA ALA A 113 4.11 -3.70 -4.11
C ALA A 113 4.45 -3.19 -2.70
N CYS A 114 3.59 -2.39 -2.08
CA CYS A 114 3.81 -1.92 -0.72
C CYS A 114 3.85 -3.07 0.31
N ALA A 115 3.05 -4.11 0.14
CA ALA A 115 3.02 -5.25 1.05
C ALA A 115 4.28 -6.13 0.93
N LEU A 116 4.88 -6.20 -0.26
CA LEU A 116 6.16 -6.88 -0.47
C LEU A 116 7.34 -6.01 -0.03
N ALA A 117 7.28 -4.69 -0.21
CA ALA A 117 8.35 -3.76 0.15
C ALA A 117 8.48 -3.58 1.65
N ALA A 118 7.35 -3.50 2.37
CA ALA A 118 7.29 -3.10 3.77
C ALA A 118 7.00 -4.27 4.71
N ARG A 119 7.83 -4.42 5.75
CA ARG A 119 7.60 -5.42 6.81
C ARG A 119 6.34 -5.14 7.62
N GLN A 120 5.94 -3.87 7.70
CA GLN A 120 4.70 -3.44 8.35
C GLN A 120 3.92 -2.49 7.45
N LEU A 121 2.72 -2.89 7.05
CA LEU A 121 1.85 -2.05 6.22
C LEU A 121 0.56 -1.69 6.96
N TRP A 122 0.30 -0.39 7.05
CA TRP A 122 -0.89 0.17 7.66
C TRP A 122 -1.68 0.96 6.62
N LEU A 123 -2.99 0.69 6.54
CA LEU A 123 -3.89 1.28 5.56
C LEU A 123 -5.01 2.02 6.26
N ALA A 124 -5.37 3.20 5.78
CA ALA A 124 -6.56 3.91 6.19
C ALA A 124 -7.28 4.40 4.94
N ASP A 125 -8.41 3.80 4.58
CA ASP A 125 -9.14 4.19 3.38
C ASP A 125 -10.64 3.86 3.48
N PHE A 126 -11.44 4.33 2.53
CA PHE A 126 -12.88 4.12 2.48
C PHE A 126 -13.24 2.65 2.23
N ILE A 127 -14.22 2.16 2.98
CA ILE A 127 -14.80 0.82 2.80
C ILE A 127 -16.21 0.90 2.21
N LEU A 128 -16.67 -0.20 1.62
CA LEU A 128 -18.09 -0.38 1.39
C LEU A 128 -18.74 -0.68 2.75
N ALA A 129 -19.53 0.25 3.28
CA ALA A 129 -20.35 -0.05 4.46
C ALA A 129 -21.74 -0.54 4.02
N GLU A 130 -22.18 -1.62 4.64
CA GLU A 130 -23.52 -2.17 4.52
C GLU A 130 -24.57 -1.06 4.69
N ARG A 131 -25.43 -0.93 3.65
CA ARG A 131 -26.72 -0.23 3.63
C ARG A 131 -26.83 1.27 3.95
N ASN A 132 -25.81 2.06 4.34
CA ASN A 132 -26.08 3.47 4.73
C ASN A 132 -25.01 4.55 4.41
N LEU A 133 -24.18 4.39 3.36
CA LEU A 133 -23.23 5.45 2.96
C LEU A 133 -23.80 6.59 2.10
N GLY A 134 -25.08 6.52 1.72
CA GLY A 134 -25.71 7.59 0.95
C GLY A 134 -25.63 8.95 1.66
N LEU A 135 -25.88 8.97 2.97
CA LEU A 135 -25.92 10.20 3.76
C LEU A 135 -24.53 10.74 4.09
N PRO A 136 -23.56 9.95 4.62
CA PRO A 136 -22.22 10.45 4.91
C PRO A 136 -21.45 10.87 3.66
N ALA A 137 -21.59 10.15 2.53
CA ALA A 137 -20.96 10.53 1.27
C ALA A 137 -21.57 11.81 0.68
N ALA A 138 -22.90 11.98 0.78
CA ALA A 138 -23.57 13.23 0.41
C ALA A 138 -23.20 14.40 1.33
N LEU A 139 -23.03 14.14 2.64
CA LEU A 139 -22.61 15.15 3.62
C LEU A 139 -21.16 15.58 3.38
N LEU A 140 -20.25 14.65 3.12
CA LEU A 140 -18.87 14.94 2.74
C LEU A 140 -18.82 15.76 1.44
N ARG A 141 -19.63 15.42 0.42
CA ARG A 141 -19.75 16.21 -0.82
C ARG A 141 -20.29 17.62 -0.59
N ARG A 142 -21.21 17.80 0.37
CA ARG A 142 -21.81 19.10 0.70
C ARG A 142 -20.92 19.97 1.58
N LEU A 143 -20.17 19.37 2.50
CA LEU A 143 -19.35 20.07 3.49
C LEU A 143 -17.92 20.36 3.03
N LEU A 144 -17.48 19.77 1.92
CA LEU A 144 -16.09 19.88 1.45
C LEU A 144 -16.07 20.39 0.01
N PRO A 145 -15.93 21.72 -0.20
CA PRO A 145 -15.77 22.30 -1.52
C PRO A 145 -14.55 21.67 -2.21
N GLY A 146 -14.74 21.10 -3.40
CA GLY A 146 -13.68 20.37 -4.11
C GLY A 146 -13.54 18.89 -3.73
N PHE A 147 -14.34 18.37 -2.77
CA PHE A 147 -14.56 16.93 -2.67
C PHE A 147 -15.37 16.48 -3.88
N LEU A 148 -14.64 16.12 -4.92
CA LEU A 148 -15.08 15.20 -5.95
C LEU A 148 -14.74 13.81 -5.39
N PRO A 149 -15.62 13.17 -4.58
CA PRO A 149 -15.41 11.77 -4.22
C PRO A 149 -15.29 10.91 -5.49
N TRP A 150 -15.80 11.43 -6.61
CA TRP A 150 -15.91 10.77 -7.88
C TRP A 150 -15.25 11.72 -8.88
N GLY A 151 -14.04 11.43 -9.39
CA GLY A 151 -13.54 12.07 -10.62
C GLY A 151 -14.51 11.80 -11.80
N PRO A 152 -14.08 11.49 -13.03
CA PRO A 152 -15.03 10.84 -13.96
C PRO A 152 -15.68 9.67 -13.20
N ALA A 153 -17.01 9.59 -13.11
CA ALA A 153 -17.79 8.92 -12.05
C ALA A 153 -17.57 7.39 -11.86
N THR A 154 -16.60 6.81 -12.57
CA THR A 154 -16.36 5.39 -12.75
C THR A 154 -15.50 4.74 -11.64
N PRO A 155 -14.38 5.32 -11.16
CA PRO A 155 -13.52 4.68 -10.16
C PRO A 155 -14.19 4.51 -8.80
N ALA A 156 -14.91 5.52 -8.30
CA ALA A 156 -15.59 5.45 -7.01
C ALA A 156 -16.75 4.43 -7.00
N ARG A 157 -17.49 4.30 -8.12
CA ARG A 157 -18.53 3.27 -8.25
C ARG A 157 -17.93 1.88 -8.27
N ILE A 158 -16.83 1.68 -9.00
CA ILE A 158 -16.11 0.39 -9.01
C ILE A 158 -15.57 0.08 -7.61
N TRP A 159 -14.97 1.06 -6.94
CA TRP A 159 -14.44 0.94 -5.59
C TRP A 159 -15.50 0.42 -4.62
N LEU A 160 -16.64 1.11 -4.57
CA LEU A 160 -17.74 0.71 -3.70
C LEU A 160 -18.29 -0.67 -4.10
N ARG A 161 -18.56 -0.92 -5.39
CA ARG A 161 -19.10 -2.23 -5.84
C ARG A 161 -18.19 -3.41 -5.50
N ARG A 162 -16.87 -3.20 -5.49
CA ARG A 162 -15.90 -4.25 -5.18
C ARG A 162 -15.60 -4.40 -3.70
N GLY A 163 -16.23 -3.61 -2.81
CA GLY A 163 -16.06 -3.74 -1.35
C GLY A 163 -15.10 -2.72 -0.73
N GLY A 164 -14.67 -1.72 -1.48
CA GLY A 164 -13.73 -0.69 -1.06
C GLY A 164 -12.37 -1.25 -0.65
N LEU A 165 -11.78 -0.72 0.43
CA LEU A 165 -10.45 -1.14 0.91
C LEU A 165 -10.34 -2.65 1.14
N GLU A 166 -11.38 -3.28 1.69
CA GLU A 166 -11.37 -4.73 1.97
C GLU A 166 -11.44 -5.56 0.69
N GLY A 167 -12.19 -5.09 -0.31
CA GLY A 167 -12.16 -5.68 -1.64
C GLY A 167 -10.80 -5.54 -2.31
N CYS A 168 -10.16 -4.38 -2.16
CA CYS A 168 -8.84 -4.12 -2.71
C CYS A 168 -7.78 -5.03 -2.06
N LEU A 169 -7.82 -5.20 -0.74
CA LEU A 169 -6.99 -6.17 -0.01
C LEU A 169 -7.19 -7.60 -0.53
N ARG A 170 -8.44 -8.02 -0.73
CA ARG A 170 -8.76 -9.35 -1.25
C ARG A 170 -8.21 -9.56 -2.66
N ASP A 171 -8.43 -8.60 -3.57
CA ASP A 171 -7.93 -8.66 -4.95
C ASP A 171 -6.39 -8.60 -5.00
N ALA A 172 -5.76 -7.97 -4.01
CA ALA A 172 -4.31 -7.99 -3.82
C ALA A 172 -3.78 -9.32 -3.25
N GLY A 173 -4.65 -10.24 -2.81
CA GLY A 173 -4.26 -11.49 -2.16
C GLY A 173 -3.76 -11.30 -0.72
N LEU A 174 -4.14 -10.21 -0.08
CA LEU A 174 -3.68 -9.82 1.26
C LEU A 174 -4.79 -10.01 2.30
N ALA A 175 -4.37 -10.30 3.53
CA ALA A 175 -5.26 -10.43 4.69
C ALA A 175 -5.08 -9.26 5.66
N ALA A 176 -6.15 -8.91 6.36
CA ALA A 176 -6.10 -7.97 7.48
C ALA A 176 -5.70 -8.72 8.75
N ALA A 177 -4.59 -8.31 9.38
CA ALA A 177 -4.22 -8.79 10.71
C ALA A 177 -5.02 -8.09 11.82
N GLN A 178 -5.36 -6.81 11.61
CA GLN A 178 -6.18 -6.03 12.53
C GLN A 178 -7.03 -5.05 11.74
N ARG A 179 -8.27 -4.83 12.20
CA ARG A 179 -9.21 -3.88 11.60
C ARG A 179 -9.85 -3.00 12.68
N ARG A 180 -9.94 -1.71 12.39
CA ARG A 180 -10.69 -0.72 13.19
C ARG A 180 -11.50 0.17 12.26
N THR A 181 -12.75 0.45 12.61
CA THR A 181 -13.62 1.35 11.85
C THR A 181 -13.23 2.81 12.08
N LEU A 182 -13.30 3.62 11.04
CA LEU A 182 -13.12 5.07 11.04
C LEU A 182 -14.37 5.74 10.48
N LEU A 183 -14.54 7.05 10.74
CA LEU A 183 -15.61 7.87 10.15
C LEU A 183 -17.00 7.22 10.26
N ALA A 184 -17.37 6.78 11.46
CA ALA A 184 -18.64 6.08 11.73
C ALA A 184 -18.89 4.86 10.82
N GLY A 185 -17.82 4.15 10.41
CA GLY A 185 -17.89 2.98 9.55
C GLY A 185 -17.72 3.26 8.06
N ALA A 186 -17.51 4.51 7.64
CA ALA A 186 -17.27 4.85 6.23
C ALA A 186 -15.84 4.52 5.76
N ALA A 187 -14.90 4.36 6.69
CA ALA A 187 -13.52 4.00 6.39
C ALA A 187 -13.03 2.94 7.39
N ALA A 188 -11.91 2.30 7.07
CA ALA A 188 -11.26 1.37 7.97
C ALA A 188 -9.77 1.69 8.07
N LEU A 189 -9.25 1.55 9.29
CA LEU A 189 -7.84 1.44 9.59
C LEU A 189 -7.50 -0.06 9.67
N ILE A 190 -6.60 -0.52 8.82
CA ILE A 190 -6.21 -1.92 8.71
C ILE A 190 -4.70 -2.07 8.87
N ARG A 191 -4.28 -2.99 9.72
CA ARG A 191 -2.93 -3.55 9.69
C ARG A 191 -2.95 -4.75 8.75
N VAL A 192 -2.13 -4.73 7.71
CA VAL A 192 -2.02 -5.86 6.79
C VAL A 192 -1.21 -6.97 7.47
N ALA A 193 -1.62 -8.21 7.27
CA ALA A 193 -0.84 -9.37 7.68
C ALA A 193 0.49 -9.41 6.92
N PRO A 194 1.59 -9.83 7.57
CA PRO A 194 2.88 -9.92 6.89
C PRO A 194 2.79 -10.88 5.71
N VAL A 195 3.29 -10.45 4.56
CA VAL A 195 3.43 -11.31 3.38
C VAL A 195 4.59 -12.26 3.65
N ARG A 196 4.33 -13.58 3.55
CA ARG A 196 5.42 -14.55 3.55
C ARG A 196 6.10 -14.45 2.19
N LEU A 197 7.31 -13.88 2.18
CA LEU A 197 8.17 -14.01 1.02
C LEU A 197 8.53 -15.50 0.88
N PRO A 198 8.57 -16.05 -0.34
CA PRO A 198 9.09 -17.39 -0.51
C PRO A 198 10.52 -17.39 0.04
N ASP A 199 10.79 -18.30 0.99
CA ASP A 199 12.15 -18.51 1.49
C ASP A 199 13.02 -18.84 0.28
N THR A 200 13.92 -17.94 -0.09
CA THR A 200 14.97 -18.20 -1.08
C THR A 200 15.84 -19.32 -0.52
N PHE A 201 15.78 -20.49 -1.15
CA PHE A 201 16.67 -21.64 -0.93
C PHE A 201 18.10 -21.32 -1.39
#